data_AF-A0A3C0ACE1-F1
#
_entry.id   AF-A0A3C0ACE1-F1
#
_cell.length_a   1.000
_cell.length_b   1.000
_cell.length_c   1.000
_cell.angle_alpha   90.00
_cell.angle_beta   90.00
_cell.angle_gamma   90.00
#
_symmetry.space_group_name_H-M   'P 1'
#
loop_
_entity.id
_entity.type
_entity.pdbx_description
1 polymer ?
#
loop_
_entity_poly.entity_id
_entity_poly.type
_entity_poly.pdbx_seq_one_letter_code
_entity_poly.pdbx_strand_id
1 'polypeptide(L)'
;FIGARLSDAVEILSYKKGFEFKDIKADPKNANVCTAVVKIAPDCALGEHTFQVRTKSGVSDYKTFWVGQFPEVEEKEPNSEFDTPQAIELNHTVTGIVQNEDVDHYVVTAKKGQRISAEIEGIRLATTLFDPYIAILDEKRFELKAEDDLPLLRNDAAISVVAPEDGKYTILVRDSSYGV
;
A
#
# COMPACT_ATOMS: atom_id res chain seq x y z
N PHE A 1 -6.99 -14.22 6.80
CA PHE A 1 -6.96 -13.95 8.25
C PHE A 1 -5.99 -14.90 8.94
N ILE A 2 -5.13 -14.36 9.81
CA ILE A 2 -4.18 -15.13 10.63
C ILE A 2 -4.44 -14.75 12.09
N GLY A 3 -4.62 -15.73 12.96
CA GLY A 3 -4.93 -15.56 14.38
C GLY A 3 -5.15 -16.90 15.07
N ALA A 4 -5.18 -16.94 16.41
CA ALA A 4 -5.37 -18.20 17.12
C ALA A 4 -6.81 -18.75 16.96
N ARG A 5 -6.95 -20.07 16.83
CA ARG A 5 -8.25 -20.79 16.93
C ARG A 5 -9.29 -20.34 15.88
N LEU A 6 -8.91 -20.33 14.61
CA LEU A 6 -9.79 -19.99 13.48
C LEU A 6 -10.41 -21.23 12.81
N SER A 7 -10.22 -22.43 13.36
CA SER A 7 -10.67 -23.69 12.76
C SER A 7 -12.20 -23.83 12.64
N ASP A 8 -12.94 -23.09 13.45
CA ASP A 8 -14.41 -23.06 13.49
C ASP A 8 -14.99 -21.71 13.01
N ALA A 9 -14.29 -21.01 12.11
CA ALA A 9 -14.75 -19.77 11.49
C ALA A 9 -16.13 -19.93 10.83
N VAL A 10 -17.01 -18.96 11.09
CA VAL A 10 -18.41 -18.96 10.61
C VAL A 10 -18.68 -17.76 9.71
N GLU A 11 -18.16 -16.60 10.07
CA GLU A 11 -18.54 -15.33 9.44
C GLU A 11 -17.38 -14.33 9.53
N ILE A 12 -17.27 -13.46 8.52
CA ILE A 12 -16.45 -12.25 8.59
C ILE A 12 -17.37 -11.08 8.92
N LEU A 13 -17.19 -10.49 10.09
CA LEU A 13 -17.89 -9.29 10.51
C LEU A 13 -17.29 -8.09 9.77
N SER A 14 -18.13 -7.35 9.06
CA SER A 14 -17.81 -6.04 8.48
C SER A 14 -18.69 -4.98 9.10
N TYR A 15 -18.09 -3.83 9.43
CA TYR A 15 -18.77 -2.73 10.13
C TYR A 15 -19.23 -1.61 9.18
N LYS A 16 -18.85 -1.71 7.90
CA LYS A 16 -19.22 -0.78 6.83
C LYS A 16 -19.87 -1.54 5.67
N LYS A 17 -20.72 -0.85 4.92
CA LYS A 17 -21.31 -1.38 3.68
C LYS A 17 -20.23 -1.47 2.59
N GLY A 18 -20.49 -2.30 1.58
CA GLY A 18 -19.62 -2.43 0.41
C GLY A 18 -18.83 -3.74 0.34
N PHE A 19 -18.99 -4.65 1.30
CA PHE A 19 -18.31 -5.94 1.33
C PHE A 19 -19.30 -7.09 1.41
N GLU A 20 -19.08 -8.11 0.58
CA GLU A 20 -19.77 -9.40 0.63
C GLU A 20 -18.70 -10.50 0.74
N PHE A 21 -18.70 -11.24 1.85
CA PHE A 21 -17.76 -12.34 2.08
C PHE A 21 -18.39 -13.69 1.73
N LYS A 22 -17.64 -14.52 1.01
CA LYS A 22 -18.01 -15.88 0.58
C LYS A 22 -16.87 -16.84 0.85
N ASP A 23 -17.15 -18.13 0.72
CA ASP A 23 -16.14 -19.19 0.76
C ASP A 23 -15.23 -19.12 2.01
N ILE A 24 -15.82 -18.78 3.15
CA ILE A 24 -15.10 -18.69 4.42
C ILE A 24 -14.65 -20.10 4.80
N LYS A 25 -13.33 -20.33 4.77
CA LYS A 25 -12.71 -21.65 4.95
C LYS A 25 -11.59 -21.54 5.96
N ALA A 26 -11.65 -22.37 6.99
CA ALA A 26 -10.49 -22.63 7.83
C ALA A 26 -9.47 -23.44 7.03
N ASP A 27 -8.18 -23.18 7.25
CA ASP A 27 -7.13 -23.98 6.65
C ASP A 27 -7.09 -25.38 7.33
N PRO A 28 -7.19 -26.48 6.58
CA PRO A 28 -7.23 -27.83 7.16
C PRO A 28 -5.91 -28.27 7.78
N LYS A 29 -4.79 -27.64 7.40
CA LYS A 29 -3.44 -27.92 7.91
C LYS A 29 -3.03 -26.93 8.99
N ASN A 30 -3.69 -25.77 9.08
CA ASN A 30 -3.35 -24.73 10.04
C ASN A 30 -4.60 -24.13 10.70
N ALA A 31 -4.89 -24.56 11.93
CA ALA A 31 -6.02 -24.05 12.72
C ALA A 31 -5.96 -22.54 13.04
N ASN A 32 -4.86 -21.86 12.70
CA ASN A 32 -4.68 -20.42 12.91
C ASN A 32 -4.87 -19.59 11.63
N VAL A 33 -5.35 -20.21 10.54
CA VAL A 33 -5.56 -19.54 9.26
C VAL A 33 -7.00 -19.75 8.80
N CYS A 34 -7.61 -18.65 8.34
CA CYS A 34 -8.90 -18.66 7.66
C CYS A 34 -8.83 -17.76 6.43
N THR A 35 -9.36 -18.25 5.31
CA THR A 35 -9.49 -17.51 4.05
C THR A 35 -10.96 -17.24 3.75
N ALA A 36 -11.22 -16.18 3.00
CA ALA A 36 -12.54 -15.83 2.50
C ALA A 36 -12.36 -15.12 1.15
N VAL A 37 -13.34 -15.26 0.27
CA VAL A 37 -13.45 -14.47 -0.95
C VAL A 37 -14.26 -13.22 -0.62
N VAL A 38 -13.69 -12.05 -0.86
CA VAL A 38 -14.38 -10.78 -0.69
C VAL A 38 -14.78 -10.22 -2.04
N LYS A 39 -16.05 -9.83 -2.16
CA LYS A 39 -16.53 -9.00 -3.26
C LYS A 39 -16.73 -7.58 -2.74
N ILE A 40 -16.08 -6.62 -3.39
CA ILE A 40 -16.13 -5.20 -3.06
C ILE A 40 -17.14 -4.52 -4.01
N ALA A 41 -18.03 -3.71 -3.45
CA ALA A 41 -18.99 -2.95 -4.24
C ALA A 41 -18.32 -1.78 -4.97
N PRO A 42 -18.78 -1.39 -6.18
CA PRO A 42 -18.20 -0.27 -6.92
C PRO A 42 -18.25 1.08 -6.20
N ASP A 43 -19.20 1.24 -5.27
CA ASP A 43 -19.42 2.43 -4.45
C ASP A 43 -18.91 2.26 -3.00
N CYS A 44 -18.08 1.24 -2.76
CA CYS A 44 -17.45 1.06 -1.46
C CYS A 44 -16.63 2.32 -1.08
N ALA A 45 -16.78 2.77 0.16
CA ALA A 45 -16.01 3.90 0.65
C ALA A 45 -14.51 3.60 0.59
N LEU A 46 -13.72 4.59 0.18
CA LEU A 46 -12.26 4.50 0.15
C LEU A 46 -11.67 4.54 1.57
N GLY A 47 -10.43 4.07 1.68
CA GLY A 47 -9.63 4.08 2.91
C GLY A 47 -9.84 2.84 3.76
N GLU A 48 -9.60 2.99 5.07
CA GLU A 48 -9.56 1.89 6.02
C GLU A 48 -10.94 1.31 6.34
N HIS A 49 -10.99 -0.02 6.32
CA HIS A 49 -12.08 -0.85 6.85
C HIS A 49 -11.51 -1.87 7.82
N THR A 50 -12.35 -2.30 8.76
CA THR A 50 -11.96 -3.29 9.76
C THR A 50 -12.88 -4.49 9.71
N PHE A 51 -12.28 -5.67 9.82
CA PHE A 51 -12.96 -6.95 9.81
C PHE A 51 -12.58 -7.78 11.04
N GLN A 52 -13.50 -8.63 11.48
CA GLN A 52 -13.22 -9.67 12.48
C GLN A 52 -13.75 -11.01 12.00
N VAL A 53 -13.06 -12.09 12.35
CA VAL A 53 -13.56 -13.44 12.14
C VAL A 53 -14.40 -13.81 13.35
N ARG A 54 -15.69 -14.09 13.14
CA ARG A 54 -16.54 -14.73 14.14
C ARG A 54 -16.44 -16.24 13.97
N THR A 55 -16.02 -16.93 15.02
CA THR A 55 -16.01 -18.38 15.10
C THR A 55 -17.19 -18.87 15.95
N LYS A 56 -17.32 -20.18 16.18
CA LYS A 56 -18.32 -20.70 17.14
C LYS A 56 -17.90 -20.47 18.59
N SER A 57 -16.60 -20.29 18.82
CA SER A 57 -15.98 -20.19 20.14
C SER A 57 -15.60 -18.76 20.55
N GLY A 58 -15.62 -17.80 19.62
CA GLY A 58 -15.29 -16.41 19.93
C GLY A 58 -15.25 -15.49 18.70
N VAL A 59 -14.60 -14.34 18.87
CA VAL A 59 -14.38 -13.33 17.83
C VAL A 59 -12.89 -12.95 17.84
N SER A 60 -12.27 -12.84 16.67
CA SER A 60 -10.86 -12.47 16.54
C SER A 60 -10.60 -11.00 16.86
N ASP A 61 -9.33 -10.62 16.96
CA ASP A 61 -8.94 -9.20 16.87
C ASP A 61 -9.31 -8.61 15.51
N TYR A 62 -9.34 -7.28 15.45
CA TYR A 62 -9.56 -6.55 14.20
C TYR A 62 -8.41 -6.79 13.22
N LYS A 63 -8.77 -6.92 11.94
CA LYS A 63 -7.86 -6.81 10.81
C LYS A 63 -8.26 -5.65 9.94
N THR A 64 -7.29 -4.84 9.56
CA THR A 64 -7.48 -3.70 8.66
C THR A 64 -7.51 -4.20 7.21
N PHE A 65 -8.25 -3.50 6.37
CA PHE A 65 -8.34 -3.71 4.94
C PHE A 65 -8.56 -2.36 4.27
N TRP A 66 -7.74 -2.04 3.27
CA TRP A 66 -7.76 -0.74 2.63
C TRP A 66 -8.38 -0.83 1.24
N VAL A 67 -9.28 0.10 0.93
CA VAL A 67 -9.86 0.24 -0.42
C VAL A 67 -9.27 1.50 -1.05
N GLY A 68 -8.37 1.30 -2.02
CA GLY A 68 -7.76 2.37 -2.79
C GLY A 68 -8.63 2.86 -3.95
N GLN A 69 -8.35 4.08 -4.42
CA GLN A 69 -9.03 4.67 -5.59
C GLN A 69 -8.54 4.09 -6.91
N PHE A 70 -7.28 3.65 -6.94
CA PHE A 70 -6.54 3.33 -8.16
C PHE A 70 -6.38 1.82 -8.36
N PRO A 71 -6.18 1.37 -9.61
CA PRO A 71 -5.74 0.01 -9.87
C PRO A 71 -4.41 -0.27 -9.18
N GLU A 72 -4.29 -1.48 -8.65
CA GLU A 72 -3.10 -1.93 -7.94
C GLU A 72 -2.14 -2.64 -8.90
N VAL A 73 -0.85 -2.35 -8.76
CA VAL A 73 0.24 -3.08 -9.38
C VAL A 73 1.20 -3.55 -8.30
N GLU A 74 1.69 -4.78 -8.43
CA GLU A 74 2.73 -5.28 -7.53
C GLU A 74 4.08 -4.67 -7.90
N GLU A 75 4.86 -4.37 -6.88
CA GLU A 75 6.29 -4.13 -7.01
C GLU A 75 7.00 -5.29 -7.73
N LYS A 76 8.03 -4.95 -8.51
CA LYS A 76 8.85 -5.89 -9.27
C LYS A 76 10.32 -5.61 -9.06
N GLU A 77 10.93 -6.49 -8.30
CA GLU A 77 12.36 -6.47 -7.99
C GLU A 77 13.21 -7.21 -9.04
N PRO A 78 14.46 -6.79 -9.31
CA PRO A 78 15.15 -5.65 -8.69
C PRO A 78 14.75 -4.29 -9.28
N ASN A 79 14.53 -3.29 -8.45
CA ASN A 79 14.27 -1.90 -8.84
C ASN A 79 15.17 -0.87 -8.11
N SER A 80 16.17 -1.34 -7.35
CA SER A 80 16.99 -0.44 -6.52
C SER A 80 18.04 0.37 -7.29
N GLU A 81 18.32 0.02 -8.55
CA GLU A 81 19.24 0.78 -9.41
C GLU A 81 18.51 1.83 -10.24
N PHE A 82 19.05 3.06 -10.29
CA PHE A 82 18.49 4.16 -11.08
C PHE A 82 18.29 3.85 -12.58
N ASP A 83 19.05 2.91 -13.12
CA ASP A 83 18.99 2.53 -14.53
C ASP A 83 17.95 1.42 -14.80
N THR A 84 17.39 0.80 -13.75
CA THR A 84 16.36 -0.23 -13.85
C THR A 84 15.12 0.09 -12.99
N PRO A 85 14.53 1.29 -13.11
CA PRO A 85 13.32 1.62 -12.36
C PRO A 85 12.12 0.83 -12.91
N GLN A 86 11.19 0.47 -12.03
CA GLN A 86 9.91 -0.09 -12.44
C GLN A 86 9.04 0.99 -13.08
N ALA A 87 8.72 0.82 -14.37
CA ALA A 87 7.78 1.71 -15.04
C ALA A 87 6.35 1.50 -14.50
N ILE A 88 5.71 2.61 -14.11
CA ILE A 88 4.31 2.64 -13.68
C ILE A 88 3.54 3.72 -14.43
N GLU A 89 2.23 3.53 -14.56
CA GLU A 89 1.34 4.56 -15.08
C GLU A 89 0.91 5.50 -13.94
N LEU A 90 0.58 6.75 -14.28
CA LEU A 90 -0.07 7.65 -13.31
C LEU A 90 -1.42 7.09 -12.88
N ASN A 91 -1.90 7.50 -11.70
CA ASN A 91 -3.16 7.03 -11.12
C ASN A 91 -3.20 5.51 -10.87
N HIS A 92 -2.09 4.97 -10.34
CA HIS A 92 -1.96 3.59 -9.90
C HIS A 92 -1.45 3.55 -8.45
N THR A 93 -1.84 2.50 -7.73
CA THR A 93 -1.27 2.16 -6.42
C THR A 93 -0.23 1.07 -6.63
N VAL A 94 0.95 1.25 -6.04
CA VAL A 94 1.96 0.19 -5.99
C VAL A 94 1.92 -0.46 -4.61
N THR A 95 1.83 -1.78 -4.57
CA THR A 95 1.99 -2.56 -3.34
C THR A 95 3.36 -3.20 -3.34
N GLY A 96 4.18 -2.85 -2.35
CA GLY A 96 5.58 -3.25 -2.26
C GLY A 96 6.05 -3.44 -0.82
N ILE A 97 7.32 -3.86 -0.68
CA ILE A 97 7.99 -4.06 0.60
C ILE A 97 9.41 -3.51 0.49
N VAL A 98 9.66 -2.37 1.14
CA VAL A 98 11.01 -1.84 1.30
C VAL A 98 11.79 -2.71 2.29
N GLN A 99 12.95 -3.21 1.89
CA GLN A 99 13.86 -3.99 2.74
C GLN A 99 15.00 -3.13 3.34
N ASN A 100 15.86 -3.75 4.15
CA ASN A 100 17.03 -3.08 4.72
C ASN A 100 18.00 -2.64 3.60
N GLU A 101 18.47 -1.38 3.66
CA GLU A 101 19.29 -0.74 2.62
C GLU A 101 18.65 -0.72 1.21
N ASP A 102 17.33 -0.82 1.12
CA ASP A 102 16.58 -0.84 -0.13
C ASP A 102 16.09 0.55 -0.57
N VAL A 103 16.06 0.78 -1.88
CA VAL A 103 15.70 2.05 -2.49
C VAL A 103 14.92 1.82 -3.78
N ASP A 104 13.61 1.66 -3.67
CA ASP A 104 12.77 1.38 -4.82
C ASP A 104 12.67 2.58 -5.76
N HIS A 105 12.97 2.37 -7.04
CA HIS A 105 12.78 3.37 -8.08
C HIS A 105 11.59 3.02 -8.97
N TYR A 106 10.60 3.91 -9.00
CA TYR A 106 9.49 3.87 -9.94
C TYR A 106 9.61 5.01 -10.94
N VAL A 107 9.21 4.79 -12.20
CA VAL A 107 9.27 5.84 -13.22
C VAL A 107 7.90 6.07 -13.86
N VAL A 108 7.51 7.35 -13.94
CA VAL A 108 6.33 7.83 -14.66
C VAL A 108 6.75 8.77 -15.78
N THR A 109 5.89 8.90 -16.80
CA THR A 109 6.04 9.94 -17.83
C THR A 109 5.01 11.03 -17.60
N ALA A 110 5.44 12.28 -17.63
CA ALA A 110 4.55 13.43 -17.47
C ALA A 110 4.89 14.54 -18.47
N LYS A 111 3.87 15.32 -18.85
CA LYS A 111 4.05 16.53 -19.66
C LYS A 111 4.26 17.76 -18.79
N LYS A 112 4.90 18.79 -19.33
CA LYS A 112 5.03 20.10 -18.71
C LYS A 112 3.68 20.61 -18.21
N GLY A 113 3.63 21.02 -16.96
CA GLY A 113 2.42 21.51 -16.31
C GLY A 113 1.52 20.41 -15.74
N GLN A 114 1.79 19.13 -16.01
CA GLN A 114 1.08 18.02 -15.38
C GLN A 114 1.54 17.84 -13.94
N ARG A 115 0.60 17.47 -13.06
CA ARG A 115 0.89 17.21 -11.65
C ARG A 115 1.29 15.76 -11.44
N ILE A 116 2.36 15.56 -10.69
CA ILE A 116 2.79 14.26 -10.17
C ILE A 116 2.63 14.36 -8.66
N SER A 117 1.77 13.51 -8.11
CA SER A 117 1.60 13.37 -6.67
C SER A 117 1.85 11.92 -6.29
N ALA A 118 2.55 11.71 -5.20
CA ALA A 118 2.81 10.39 -4.64
C ALA A 118 2.62 10.45 -3.12
N GLU A 119 2.00 9.43 -2.58
CA GLU A 119 1.68 9.27 -1.16
C GLU A 119 1.99 7.84 -0.78
N ILE A 120 2.59 7.67 0.39
CA ILE A 120 2.88 6.35 0.95
C ILE A 120 1.88 6.07 2.07
N GLU A 121 1.27 4.90 2.04
CA GLU A 121 0.49 4.36 3.16
C GLU A 121 1.38 3.30 3.84
N GLY A 122 2.13 3.70 4.86
CA GLY A 122 3.05 2.84 5.61
C GLY A 122 2.51 2.58 7.01
N ILE A 123 2.74 3.54 7.91
CA ILE A 123 2.30 3.43 9.31
C ILE A 123 0.78 3.33 9.42
N ARG A 124 0.03 3.91 8.47
CA ARG A 124 -1.43 3.80 8.39
C ARG A 124 -1.93 2.39 8.10
N LEU A 125 -1.15 1.54 7.46
CA LEU A 125 -1.52 0.13 7.28
C LEU A 125 -1.48 -0.65 8.59
N ALA A 126 -0.78 -0.14 9.60
CA ALA A 126 -0.65 -0.71 10.95
C ALA A 126 -0.12 -2.16 10.96
N THR A 127 0.74 -2.50 10.01
CA THR A 127 1.35 -3.84 9.85
C THR A 127 2.77 -3.91 10.41
N THR A 128 3.57 -2.87 10.20
CA THR A 128 4.94 -2.72 10.71
C THR A 128 5.23 -1.25 11.02
N LEU A 129 6.31 -0.98 11.75
CA LEU A 129 6.88 0.36 11.81
C LEU A 129 7.71 0.56 10.54
N PHE A 130 7.35 1.57 9.77
CA PHE A 130 8.05 1.98 8.56
C PHE A 130 8.03 3.50 8.55
N ASP A 131 9.19 4.12 8.41
CA ASP A 131 9.36 5.58 8.39
C ASP A 131 9.75 5.97 6.97
N PRO A 132 8.79 6.16 6.04
CA PRO A 132 9.08 6.36 4.63
C PRO A 132 9.82 7.65 4.35
N TYR A 133 10.71 7.61 3.36
CA TYR A 133 11.20 8.77 2.63
C TYR A 133 10.78 8.64 1.18
N ILE A 134 10.25 9.71 0.61
CA ILE A 134 9.85 9.78 -0.80
C ILE A 134 10.46 11.00 -1.49
N ALA A 135 10.94 10.81 -2.72
CA ALA A 135 11.43 11.89 -3.56
C ALA A 135 10.92 11.78 -4.99
N ILE A 136 10.75 12.92 -5.66
CA ILE A 136 10.56 12.99 -7.11
C ILE A 136 11.80 13.62 -7.74
N LEU A 137 12.43 12.88 -8.64
CA LEU A 137 13.59 13.31 -9.41
C LEU A 137 13.19 13.52 -10.87
N ASP A 138 13.82 14.49 -11.53
CA ASP A 138 13.72 14.66 -12.98
C ASP A 138 14.59 13.64 -13.75
N GLU A 139 14.52 13.66 -15.09
CA GLU A 139 15.30 12.76 -15.95
C GLU A 139 16.84 12.94 -15.82
N LYS A 140 17.29 14.07 -15.28
CA LYS A 140 18.70 14.36 -14.98
C LYS A 140 19.09 13.95 -13.56
N ARG A 141 18.18 13.28 -12.83
CA ARG A 141 18.32 12.86 -11.43
C ARG A 141 18.43 14.03 -10.47
N PHE A 142 17.92 15.20 -10.86
CA PHE A 142 17.81 16.33 -9.94
C PHE A 142 16.55 16.15 -9.08
N GLU A 143 16.71 16.20 -7.76
CA GLU A 143 15.60 16.15 -6.83
C GLU A 143 14.75 17.42 -6.95
N LEU A 144 13.49 17.25 -7.37
CA LEU A 144 12.53 18.34 -7.44
C LEU A 144 11.88 18.60 -6.09
N LYS A 145 11.62 17.52 -5.34
CA LYS A 145 11.09 17.56 -3.98
C LYS A 145 11.32 16.22 -3.29
N ALA A 146 11.60 16.26 -1.99
CA ALA A 146 11.53 15.12 -1.10
C ALA A 146 10.74 15.45 0.18
N GLU A 147 10.25 14.41 0.85
CA GLU A 147 9.57 14.47 2.15
C GLU A 147 9.69 13.10 2.83
N ASP A 148 9.72 13.08 4.16
CA ASP A 148 9.64 11.90 5.00
C ASP A 148 8.40 11.94 5.91
N ASP A 149 8.12 13.08 6.53
CA ASP A 149 6.97 13.26 7.41
C ASP A 149 5.97 14.30 6.88
N LEU A 150 4.72 13.90 6.66
CA LEU A 150 3.63 14.88 6.49
C LEU A 150 2.75 14.94 7.74
N PRO A 151 2.64 16.08 8.45
CA PRO A 151 1.90 16.17 9.72
C PRO A 151 0.44 15.68 9.69
N LEU A 152 -0.22 15.71 8.52
CA LEU A 152 -1.60 15.24 8.35
C LEU A 152 -1.71 13.72 8.18
N LEU A 153 -0.58 13.03 7.93
CA LEU A 153 -0.49 11.61 7.61
C LEU A 153 0.31 10.81 8.66
N ARG A 154 0.58 11.39 9.84
CA ARG A 154 1.47 10.82 10.88
C ARG A 154 2.92 10.78 10.38
N ASN A 155 3.54 9.61 10.36
CA ASN A 155 4.88 9.34 9.83
C ASN A 155 4.84 8.94 8.35
N ASP A 156 3.67 8.98 7.70
CA ASP A 156 3.62 8.70 6.27
C ASP A 156 3.99 9.95 5.46
N ALA A 157 4.66 9.71 4.33
CA ALA A 157 5.13 10.75 3.43
C ALA A 157 4.17 10.98 2.26
N ALA A 158 4.01 12.25 1.85
CA ALA A 158 3.36 12.58 0.58
C ALA A 158 3.95 13.84 -0.06
N ILE A 159 4.11 13.80 -1.38
CA ILE A 159 4.70 14.87 -2.17
C ILE A 159 3.89 15.16 -3.43
N SER A 160 3.98 16.40 -3.89
CA SER A 160 3.35 16.84 -5.14
C SER A 160 4.23 17.87 -5.84
N VAL A 161 4.49 17.64 -7.12
CA VAL A 161 5.22 18.56 -7.99
C VAL A 161 4.44 18.79 -9.29
N VAL A 162 4.68 19.93 -9.91
CA VAL A 162 4.25 20.18 -11.29
C VAL A 162 5.46 19.93 -12.19
N ALA A 163 5.32 19.01 -13.15
CA ALA A 163 6.37 18.67 -14.10
C ALA A 163 6.86 19.95 -14.82
N PRO A 164 8.14 20.35 -14.66
CA PRO A 164 8.66 21.56 -15.29
C PRO A 164 8.80 21.43 -16.82
N GLU A 165 9.01 20.20 -17.30
CA GLU A 165 9.23 19.86 -18.72
C GLU A 165 8.54 18.53 -19.07
N ASP A 166 8.41 18.24 -20.36
CA ASP A 166 8.00 16.91 -20.80
C ASP A 166 9.15 15.94 -20.53
N GLY A 167 8.87 14.80 -19.89
CA GLY A 167 9.92 13.84 -19.60
C GLY A 167 9.52 12.72 -18.66
N LYS A 168 10.55 11.96 -18.27
CA LYS A 168 10.45 10.92 -17.25
C LYS A 168 10.77 11.51 -15.87
N TYR A 169 10.04 11.02 -14.88
CA TYR A 169 10.22 11.41 -13.49
C TYR A 169 10.31 10.15 -12.64
N THR A 170 11.33 10.09 -11.81
CA THR A 170 11.56 8.96 -10.91
C THR A 170 10.94 9.28 -9.56
N ILE A 171 10.06 8.40 -9.08
CA ILE A 171 9.62 8.37 -7.69
C ILE A 171 10.54 7.40 -6.97
N LEU A 172 11.31 7.92 -6.02
CA LEU A 172 12.19 7.13 -5.17
C LEU A 172 11.50 6.93 -3.83
N VAL A 173 11.48 5.69 -3.36
CA VAL A 173 10.94 5.28 -2.06
C VAL A 173 12.00 4.53 -1.29
N ARG A 174 12.12 4.78 0.02
CA ARG A 174 12.99 4.03 0.93
C ARG A 174 12.56 4.25 2.37
N ASP A 175 13.20 3.55 3.30
CA ASP A 175 13.16 3.95 4.71
C ASP A 175 14.04 5.18 4.96
N SER A 176 13.55 6.12 5.78
CA SER A 176 14.21 7.39 6.10
C SER A 176 15.60 7.16 6.70
N SER A 177 15.74 6.08 7.48
CA SER A 177 16.96 5.68 8.19
C SER A 177 17.73 4.55 7.51
N TYR A 178 17.22 4.01 6.39
CA TYR A 178 17.69 2.79 5.73
C TYR A 178 17.63 1.54 6.62
N GLY A 179 16.84 1.58 7.70
CA GLY A 179 17.00 0.66 8.82
C GLY A 179 15.94 -0.43 8.96
N VAL A 180 14.87 -0.37 8.14
CA VAL A 180 13.57 -1.08 8.27
C VAL A 180 13.48 -2.05 9.45
#